data_AF-A0AA51L010-F1
#
_entry.id   AF-A0AA51L010-F1
#
_cell.length_a   1.000
_cell.length_b   1.000
_cell.length_c   1.000
_cell.angle_alpha   90.00
_cell.angle_beta   90.00
_cell.angle_gamma   90.00
#
_symmetry.space_group_name_H-M   'P 1'
#
loop_
_entity.id
_entity.type
_entity.pdbx_description
1 polymer ?
#
loop_
_entity_poly.entity_id
_entity_poly.type
_entity_poly.pdbx_seq_one_letter_code
_entity_poly.pdbx_strand_id
1 'polypeptide(L)'
;MDEHGNRPLKEEAIVVLAGPLQHAWMLGAAYLLFSFSYIPEQIYTLFIRYNLMILIFNLFPVWPLDGGKLVFLILSLKKPFSDAHQWALRVSVIFLTAFSMYILFTEPLNLNIWIVAGFLYFSLYHEWKQRHYVFIRFLLERYYGKRDSFRLLKPLRARQEELLLEVLARFQRGYKHPVHIEGNGSEKRIVDENELLHAYFTEKRVMEKMGDLFYTY
;
A
#
# COMPACT_ATOMS: atom_id res chain seq x y z
N MET A 1 -1.08 -1.96 -18.30
CA MET A 1 -0.52 -0.65 -17.90
C MET A 1 -1.17 -0.29 -16.58
N ASP A 2 -0.57 -0.69 -15.47
CA ASP A 2 -1.12 -0.39 -14.14
C ASP A 2 -0.54 0.92 -13.61
N GLU A 3 -1.34 1.99 -13.66
CA GLU A 3 -1.03 3.34 -13.15
C GLU A 3 -0.96 3.46 -11.61
N HIS A 4 -1.06 2.34 -10.88
CA HIS A 4 -1.25 2.29 -9.43
C HIS A 4 -0.05 2.69 -8.54
N GLY A 5 1.05 3.19 -9.09
CA GLY A 5 2.24 3.52 -8.29
C GLY A 5 3.00 4.73 -8.81
N ASN A 6 2.27 5.79 -9.15
CA ASN A 6 2.84 7.11 -9.45
C ASN A 6 2.07 8.24 -8.74
N ARG A 7 1.31 7.87 -7.69
CA ARG A 7 0.38 8.76 -6.99
C ARG A 7 0.86 8.96 -5.55
N PRO A 8 1.04 10.21 -5.09
CA PRO A 8 1.31 10.51 -3.70
C PRO A 8 0.23 9.93 -2.80
N LEU A 9 0.60 9.68 -1.56
CA LEU A 9 -0.24 9.00 -0.56
C LEU A 9 -1.64 9.62 -0.43
N LYS A 10 -1.76 10.95 -0.60
CA LYS A 10 -3.06 11.64 -0.63
C LYS A 10 -3.93 11.27 -1.83
N GLU A 11 -3.35 11.21 -3.03
CA GLU A 11 -4.09 10.83 -4.25
C GLU A 11 -4.52 9.36 -4.17
N GLU A 12 -3.65 8.47 -3.69
CA GLU A 12 -4.01 7.07 -3.48
C GLU A 12 -5.11 6.92 -2.41
N ALA A 13 -5.04 7.68 -1.31
CA ALA A 13 -6.09 7.68 -0.29
C ALA A 13 -7.43 8.17 -0.86
N ILE A 14 -7.44 9.22 -1.68
CA ILE A 14 -8.67 9.71 -2.33
C ILE A 14 -9.26 8.63 -3.24
N VAL A 15 -8.42 7.96 -4.05
CA VAL A 15 -8.89 6.89 -4.96
C VAL A 15 -9.48 5.72 -4.17
N VAL A 16 -8.79 5.26 -3.12
CA VAL A 16 -9.24 4.13 -2.29
C VAL A 16 -10.51 4.49 -1.51
N LEU A 17 -10.64 5.74 -1.04
CA LEU A 17 -11.84 6.20 -0.33
C LEU A 17 -13.02 6.51 -1.26
N ALA A 18 -12.76 6.80 -2.54
CA ALA A 18 -13.82 7.07 -3.51
C ALA A 18 -14.75 5.86 -3.72
N GLY A 19 -14.22 4.64 -3.65
CA GLY A 19 -15.03 3.41 -3.73
C GLY A 19 -16.10 3.33 -2.63
N PRO A 20 -15.71 3.30 -1.34
CA PRO A 20 -16.67 3.32 -0.24
C PRO A 20 -17.61 4.53 -0.26
N LEU A 21 -17.10 5.72 -0.61
CA LEU A 21 -17.90 6.92 -0.73
C LEU A 21 -18.95 6.82 -1.84
N GLN A 22 -18.66 6.07 -2.91
CA GLN A 22 -19.61 5.82 -3.99
C GLN A 22 -20.88 5.15 -3.48
N HIS A 23 -20.73 4.11 -2.65
CA HIS A 23 -21.88 3.43 -2.06
C HIS A 23 -22.68 4.36 -1.14
N ALA A 24 -22.03 5.26 -0.39
CA ALA A 24 -22.73 6.17 0.51
C ALA A 24 -23.71 7.09 -0.24
N TRP A 25 -23.26 7.75 -1.32
CA TRP A 25 -24.16 8.63 -2.07
C TRP A 25 -25.20 7.83 -2.87
N MET A 26 -24.87 6.63 -3.38
CA MET A 26 -25.83 5.76 -4.06
C MET A 26 -26.98 5.35 -3.13
N LEU A 27 -26.68 4.99 -1.88
CA LEU A 27 -27.69 4.68 -0.86
C LEU A 27 -28.57 5.91 -0.57
N GLY A 28 -27.96 7.10 -0.45
CA GLY A 28 -28.70 8.35 -0.27
C GLY A 28 -29.62 8.70 -1.45
N ALA A 29 -29.15 8.53 -2.68
CA ALA A 29 -29.94 8.74 -3.89
C ALA A 29 -31.12 7.75 -3.96
N ALA A 30 -30.87 6.47 -3.66
CA ALA A 30 -31.93 5.45 -3.62
C ALA A 30 -33.01 5.78 -2.57
N TYR A 31 -32.60 6.28 -1.40
CA TYR A 31 -33.52 6.72 -0.36
C TYR A 31 -34.41 7.89 -0.81
N LEU A 32 -33.84 8.89 -1.50
CA LEU A 32 -34.61 10.00 -2.05
C LEU A 32 -35.61 9.52 -3.10
N LEU A 33 -35.17 8.69 -4.06
CA LEU A 33 -36.05 8.14 -5.10
C LEU A 33 -37.21 7.32 -4.52
N PHE A 34 -36.94 6.54 -3.47
CA PHE A 34 -37.98 5.81 -2.76
C PHE A 34 -38.95 6.74 -2.03
N SER A 35 -38.43 7.77 -1.34
CA SER A 35 -39.25 8.74 -0.59
C SER A 35 -40.20 9.52 -1.49
N PHE A 36 -39.80 9.82 -2.73
CA PHE A 36 -40.65 10.46 -3.74
C PHE A 36 -41.50 9.46 -4.55
N SER A 37 -41.54 8.18 -4.16
CA SER A 37 -42.30 7.13 -4.85
C SER A 37 -41.91 6.92 -6.33
N TYR A 38 -40.68 7.30 -6.73
CA TYR A 38 -40.17 7.05 -8.08
C TYR A 38 -39.76 5.59 -8.30
N ILE A 39 -39.42 4.87 -7.23
CA ILE A 39 -39.06 3.45 -7.27
C ILE A 39 -39.92 2.65 -6.29
N PRO A 40 -40.29 1.41 -6.65
CA PRO A 40 -41.04 0.52 -5.76
C PRO A 40 -40.16 -0.03 -4.63
N GLU A 41 -40.78 -0.37 -3.50
CA GLU A 41 -40.10 -0.86 -2.29
C GLU A 41 -39.23 -2.09 -2.54
N GLN A 42 -39.66 -2.99 -3.43
CA GLN A 42 -38.91 -4.21 -3.76
C GLN A 42 -37.57 -3.88 -4.43
N ILE A 43 -37.55 -2.90 -5.34
CA ILE A 43 -36.33 -2.44 -6.02
C ILE A 43 -35.43 -1.72 -5.03
N TYR A 44 -35.99 -0.82 -4.21
CA TYR A 44 -35.26 -0.13 -3.16
C TYR A 44 -34.55 -1.11 -2.22
N THR A 45 -35.29 -2.05 -1.64
CA THR A 45 -34.75 -3.03 -0.68
C THR A 45 -33.67 -3.92 -1.31
N LEU A 46 -33.87 -4.36 -2.56
CA LEU A 46 -32.87 -5.15 -3.28
C LEU A 46 -31.60 -4.34 -3.56
N PHE A 47 -31.74 -3.09 -3.98
CA PHE A 47 -30.62 -2.20 -4.29
C PHE A 47 -29.79 -1.88 -3.04
N ILE A 48 -30.43 -1.55 -1.92
CA ILE A 48 -29.75 -1.30 -0.65
C ILE A 48 -28.98 -2.54 -0.21
N ARG A 49 -29.61 -3.73 -0.23
CA ARG A 49 -28.98 -4.99 0.15
C ARG A 49 -27.73 -5.28 -0.69
N TYR A 50 -27.79 -5.17 -2.01
CA TYR A 50 -26.62 -5.43 -2.85
C TYR A 50 -25.51 -4.40 -2.66
N ASN A 51 -25.84 -3.11 -2.56
CA ASN A 51 -24.83 -2.08 -2.31
C ASN A 51 -24.12 -2.29 -0.97
N LEU A 52 -24.86 -2.63 0.09
CA LEU A 52 -24.27 -2.94 1.38
C LEU A 52 -23.40 -4.19 1.32
N MET A 53 -23.85 -5.26 0.65
CA MET A 53 -23.05 -6.47 0.48
C MET A 53 -21.73 -6.19 -0.26
N ILE A 54 -21.77 -5.44 -1.37
CA ILE A 54 -20.58 -5.07 -2.14
C ILE A 54 -19.66 -4.16 -1.31
N LEU A 55 -20.21 -3.17 -0.61
CA LEU A 55 -19.45 -2.26 0.24
C LEU A 55 -18.72 -3.04 1.36
N ILE A 56 -19.43 -3.91 2.08
CA ILE A 56 -18.85 -4.73 3.15
C ILE A 56 -17.75 -5.64 2.60
N PHE A 57 -18.00 -6.27 1.45
CA PHE A 57 -17.02 -7.13 0.81
C PHE A 57 -15.76 -6.34 0.39
N ASN A 58 -15.92 -5.18 -0.25
CA ASN A 58 -14.77 -4.35 -0.66
C ASN A 58 -14.01 -3.75 0.52
N LEU A 59 -14.66 -3.50 1.66
CA LEU A 59 -14.02 -3.06 2.89
C LEU A 59 -13.35 -4.19 3.68
N PHE A 60 -13.47 -5.44 3.23
CA PHE A 60 -12.80 -6.56 3.85
C PHE A 60 -11.26 -6.36 3.78
N PRO A 61 -10.51 -6.57 4.87
CA PRO A 61 -9.08 -6.21 4.95
C PRO A 61 -8.19 -7.25 4.25
N VAL A 62 -8.45 -7.47 2.96
CA VAL A 62 -7.75 -8.41 2.09
C VAL A 62 -7.32 -7.70 0.81
N TRP A 63 -6.02 -7.67 0.53
CA TRP A 63 -5.50 -7.20 -0.75
C TRP A 63 -5.94 -8.16 -1.87
N PRO A 64 -6.44 -7.68 -3.03
CA PRO A 64 -6.39 -6.31 -3.55
C PRO A 64 -7.66 -5.46 -3.30
N LEU A 65 -8.56 -5.88 -2.42
CA LEU A 65 -9.79 -5.14 -2.09
C LEU A 65 -9.46 -3.79 -1.46
N ASP A 66 -10.42 -2.86 -1.49
CA ASP A 66 -10.25 -1.51 -0.96
C ASP A 66 -9.90 -1.51 0.53
N GLY A 67 -10.44 -2.44 1.32
CA GLY A 67 -10.10 -2.63 2.72
C GLY A 67 -8.63 -3.01 2.94
N GLY A 68 -8.08 -3.90 2.09
CA GLY A 68 -6.66 -4.23 2.11
C GLY A 68 -5.76 -3.03 1.76
N LYS A 69 -6.18 -2.23 0.77
CA LYS A 69 -5.49 -0.97 0.40
C LYS A 69 -5.57 0.07 1.51
N LEU A 70 -6.71 0.18 2.20
CA LEU A 70 -6.86 1.06 3.38
C LEU A 70 -5.91 0.64 4.50
N VAL A 71 -5.81 -0.65 4.80
CA VAL A 71 -4.86 -1.18 5.80
C VAL A 71 -3.43 -0.80 5.40
N PHE A 72 -3.06 -0.99 4.12
CA PHE A 72 -1.75 -0.60 3.61
C PHE A 72 -1.49 0.91 3.77
N LEU A 73 -2.44 1.76 3.39
CA LEU A 73 -2.33 3.21 3.54
C LEU A 73 -2.12 3.61 5.01
N ILE A 74 -2.92 3.08 5.92
CA ILE A 74 -2.80 3.35 7.37
C ILE A 74 -1.43 2.91 7.90
N LEU A 75 -0.95 1.74 7.49
CA LEU A 75 0.38 1.25 7.89
C LEU A 75 1.50 2.12 7.33
N SER A 76 1.37 2.60 6.09
CA SER A 76 2.39 3.44 5.42
C SER A 76 2.57 4.82 6.08
N LEU A 77 1.58 5.30 6.84
CA LEU A 77 1.70 6.52 7.65
C LEU A 77 2.62 6.33 8.86
N LYS A 78 2.84 5.10 9.33
CA LYS A 78 3.60 4.80 10.56
C LYS A 78 4.87 3.98 10.32
N LYS A 79 4.92 3.18 9.24
CA LYS A 79 6.00 2.23 8.94
C LYS A 79 6.67 2.56 7.61
N PRO A 80 7.92 2.09 7.39
CA PRO A 80 8.55 2.11 6.07
C PRO A 80 7.65 1.46 5.01
N PHE A 81 7.79 1.90 3.76
CA PHE A 81 6.93 1.45 2.67
C PHE A 81 6.93 -0.07 2.49
N SER A 82 8.13 -0.66 2.44
CA SER A 82 8.31 -2.11 2.26
C SER A 82 7.64 -2.89 3.39
N ASP A 83 7.86 -2.46 4.64
CA ASP A 83 7.27 -3.10 5.81
C ASP A 83 5.75 -2.97 5.83
N ALA A 84 5.22 -1.77 5.53
CA ALA A 84 3.79 -1.51 5.49
C ALA A 84 3.09 -2.42 4.48
N HIS A 85 3.66 -2.58 3.28
CA HIS A 85 3.13 -3.46 2.24
C HIS A 85 3.18 -4.93 2.67
N GLN A 86 4.31 -5.40 3.19
CA GLN A 86 4.43 -6.78 3.69
C GLN A 86 3.49 -7.08 4.86
N TRP A 87 3.25 -6.11 5.75
CA TRP A 87 2.27 -6.25 6.82
C TRP A 87 0.84 -6.29 6.28
N ALA A 88 0.49 -5.46 5.31
CA ALA A 88 -0.83 -5.48 4.69
C ALA A 88 -1.12 -6.84 4.02
N LEU A 89 -0.15 -7.43 3.33
CA LEU A 89 -0.28 -8.77 2.74
C LEU A 89 -0.44 -9.87 3.82
N ARG A 90 0.33 -9.80 4.91
CA ARG A 90 0.19 -10.74 6.03
C ARG A 90 -1.17 -10.66 6.70
N VAL A 91 -1.66 -9.44 6.98
CA VAL A 91 -3.02 -9.22 7.50
C VAL A 91 -4.05 -9.81 6.53
N SER A 92 -3.88 -9.58 5.23
CA SER A 92 -4.78 -10.11 4.20
C SER A 92 -4.84 -11.63 4.20
N VAL A 93 -3.69 -12.32 4.31
CA VAL A 93 -3.65 -13.78 4.41
C VAL A 93 -4.36 -14.26 5.67
N ILE A 94 -4.10 -13.65 6.83
CA ILE A 94 -4.75 -14.04 8.10
C ILE A 94 -6.27 -13.90 8.00
N PHE A 95 -6.77 -12.77 7.52
CA PHE A 95 -8.21 -12.53 7.39
C PHE A 95 -8.86 -13.44 6.35
N LEU A 96 -8.21 -13.66 5.20
CA LEU A 96 -8.72 -14.55 4.16
C LEU A 96 -8.76 -16.01 4.66
N THR A 97 -7.74 -16.47 5.39
CA THR A 97 -7.71 -17.81 5.98
C THR A 97 -8.75 -17.98 7.07
N ALA A 98 -8.91 -17.00 7.96
CA ALA A 98 -9.99 -17.01 8.95
C ALA A 98 -11.37 -17.08 8.28
N PHE A 99 -11.58 -16.30 7.22
CA PHE A 99 -12.83 -16.32 6.45
C PHE A 99 -13.07 -17.65 5.74
N SER A 100 -12.06 -18.21 5.06
CA SER A 100 -12.17 -19.53 4.42
C SER A 100 -12.47 -20.63 5.44
N MET A 101 -11.84 -20.60 6.62
CA MET A 101 -12.15 -21.55 7.70
C MET A 101 -13.59 -21.42 8.17
N TYR A 102 -14.08 -20.18 8.39
CA TYR A 102 -15.47 -19.94 8.76
C TYR A 102 -16.45 -20.54 7.73
N ILE A 103 -16.23 -20.26 6.44
CA ILE A 103 -17.05 -20.80 5.34
C ILE A 103 -17.03 -22.32 5.29
N LEU A 104 -15.88 -22.95 5.55
CA LEU A 104 -15.76 -24.40 5.58
C LEU A 104 -16.69 -25.04 6.62
N PHE A 105 -16.93 -24.37 7.75
CA PHE A 105 -17.83 -24.86 8.80
C PHE A 105 -19.30 -24.51 8.57
N THR A 106 -19.60 -23.38 7.91
CA THR A 106 -20.99 -22.92 7.74
C THR A 106 -21.61 -23.32 6.40
N GLU A 107 -20.88 -23.12 5.30
CA GLU A 107 -21.41 -23.22 3.92
C GLU A 107 -20.39 -23.89 2.97
N PRO A 108 -19.95 -25.14 3.26
CA PRO A 108 -18.85 -25.78 2.53
C PRO A 108 -19.17 -26.06 1.05
N LEU A 109 -20.44 -26.19 0.68
CA LEU A 109 -20.86 -26.52 -0.69
C LEU A 109 -21.04 -25.29 -1.58
N ASN A 110 -20.86 -24.07 -1.05
CA ASN A 110 -21.04 -22.85 -1.80
C ASN A 110 -19.84 -22.57 -2.72
N LEU A 111 -19.87 -23.14 -3.93
CA LEU A 111 -18.79 -23.06 -4.91
C LEU A 111 -18.42 -21.60 -5.29
N ASN A 112 -19.40 -20.70 -5.33
CA ASN A 112 -19.15 -19.29 -5.68
C ASN A 112 -18.16 -18.65 -4.70
N ILE A 113 -18.33 -18.90 -3.41
CA ILE A 113 -17.46 -18.36 -2.37
C ILE A 113 -16.05 -18.95 -2.49
N TRP A 114 -15.93 -20.25 -2.77
CA TRP A 114 -14.64 -20.91 -2.97
C TRP A 114 -13.88 -20.38 -4.19
N ILE A 115 -14.58 -20.11 -5.30
CA ILE A 115 -13.98 -19.50 -6.49
C ILE A 115 -13.42 -18.11 -6.15
N VAL A 116 -14.20 -17.29 -5.44
CA VAL A 116 -13.77 -15.95 -5.01
C VAL A 116 -12.57 -16.04 -4.05
N ALA A 117 -12.62 -16.93 -3.05
CA ALA A 117 -11.51 -17.14 -2.12
C ALA A 117 -10.24 -17.59 -2.85
N GLY A 118 -10.36 -18.54 -3.79
CA GLY A 118 -9.25 -19.01 -4.62
C GLY A 118 -8.62 -17.89 -5.46
N PHE A 119 -9.44 -17.03 -6.07
CA PHE A 119 -8.97 -15.85 -6.78
C PHE A 119 -8.22 -14.86 -5.86
N LEU A 120 -8.72 -14.64 -4.63
CA LEU A 120 -8.05 -13.76 -3.66
C LEU A 120 -6.71 -14.34 -3.18
N TYR A 121 -6.64 -15.65 -2.92
CA TYR A 121 -5.36 -16.32 -2.59
C TYR A 121 -4.36 -16.23 -3.73
N PHE A 122 -4.80 -16.48 -4.97
CA PHE A 122 -3.96 -16.32 -6.15
C PHE A 122 -3.43 -14.90 -6.29
N SER A 123 -4.30 -13.90 -6.10
CA SER A 123 -3.92 -12.49 -6.15
C SER A 123 -2.91 -12.13 -5.06
N LEU A 124 -3.11 -12.61 -3.83
CA LEU A 124 -2.16 -12.42 -2.72
C LEU A 124 -0.80 -13.07 -3.00
N TYR A 125 -0.80 -14.28 -3.54
CA TYR A 125 0.44 -14.97 -3.92
C TYR A 125 1.20 -14.18 -5.01
N HIS A 126 0.47 -13.72 -6.02
CA HIS A 126 1.03 -12.93 -7.12
C HIS A 126 1.65 -11.62 -6.59
N GLU A 127 0.92 -10.89 -5.76
CA GLU A 127 1.38 -9.65 -5.13
C GLU A 127 2.60 -9.89 -4.24
N TRP A 128 2.56 -10.95 -3.42
CA TRP A 128 3.69 -11.32 -2.56
C TRP A 128 4.95 -11.60 -3.36
N LYS A 129 4.83 -12.27 -4.52
CA LYS A 129 5.93 -12.52 -5.44
C LYS A 129 6.44 -11.22 -6.08
N GLN A 130 5.55 -10.27 -6.37
CA GLN A 130 5.87 -9.00 -7.00
C GLN A 130 6.27 -7.88 -6.05
N ARG A 131 6.26 -8.09 -4.73
CA ARG A 131 6.61 -7.08 -3.71
C ARG A 131 7.91 -6.32 -3.97
N HIS A 132 8.92 -6.98 -4.55
CA HIS A 132 10.17 -6.34 -4.90
C HIS A 132 9.99 -5.30 -6.02
N TYR A 133 9.22 -5.63 -7.06
CA TYR A 133 8.89 -4.68 -8.14
C TYR A 133 8.10 -3.48 -7.60
N VAL A 134 7.18 -3.70 -6.67
CA VAL A 134 6.43 -2.63 -6.00
C VAL A 134 7.38 -1.70 -5.23
N PHE A 135 8.37 -2.27 -4.53
CA PHE A 135 9.41 -1.50 -3.84
C PHE A 135 10.30 -0.70 -4.79
N ILE A 136 10.78 -1.30 -5.88
CA ILE A 136 11.59 -0.60 -6.89
C ILE A 136 10.79 0.54 -7.55
N ARG A 137 9.51 0.30 -7.85
CA ARG A 137 8.61 1.32 -8.39
C ARG A 137 8.48 2.51 -7.44
N PHE A 138 8.34 2.25 -6.14
CA PHE A 138 8.33 3.29 -5.12
C PHE A 138 9.62 4.12 -5.11
N LEU A 139 10.79 3.48 -5.22
CA LEU A 139 12.08 4.18 -5.30
C LEU A 139 12.20 5.00 -6.60
N LEU A 140 11.74 4.47 -7.74
CA LEU A 140 11.77 5.14 -9.03
C LEU A 140 10.90 6.40 -9.04
N GLU A 141 9.68 6.32 -8.50
CA GLU A 141 8.79 7.47 -8.35
C GLU A 141 9.45 8.56 -7.50
N ARG A 142 10.23 8.15 -6.49
CA ARG A 142 10.93 9.07 -5.60
C ARG A 142 12.11 9.77 -6.28
N TYR A 143 12.81 9.07 -7.18
CA TYR A 143 13.97 9.59 -7.92
C TYR A 143 13.58 10.46 -9.12
N TYR A 144 12.62 10.03 -9.94
CA TYR A 144 12.20 10.76 -11.15
C TYR A 144 10.98 11.67 -10.93
N GLY A 145 10.24 11.49 -9.84
CA GLY A 145 9.01 12.24 -9.58
C GLY A 145 9.30 13.72 -9.34
N LYS A 146 8.96 14.56 -10.32
CA LYS A 146 8.95 16.03 -10.20
C LYS A 146 7.87 16.48 -9.20
N ARG A 147 8.13 16.39 -7.90
CA ARG A 147 7.19 16.84 -6.87
C ARG A 147 7.92 17.47 -5.68
N ASP A 148 8.13 18.79 -5.76
CA ASP A 148 8.59 19.70 -4.69
C ASP A 148 7.56 19.95 -3.57
N SER A 149 6.53 19.10 -3.43
CA SER A 149 5.47 19.36 -2.47
C SER A 149 5.85 18.86 -1.07
N PHE A 150 6.14 19.81 -0.18
CA PHE A 150 6.04 19.74 1.29
C PHE A 150 6.22 18.34 1.90
N ARG A 151 7.41 17.74 1.71
CA ARG A 151 7.80 16.52 2.42
C ARG A 151 8.37 16.90 3.79
N LEU A 152 7.78 16.36 4.85
CA LEU A 152 8.32 16.55 6.20
C LEU A 152 9.70 15.88 6.29
N LEU A 153 10.66 16.50 6.96
CA LEU A 153 11.98 15.90 7.15
C LEU A 153 11.93 14.85 8.27
N LYS A 154 12.38 13.64 7.98
CA LYS A 154 12.54 12.57 8.97
C LYS A 154 13.93 11.96 8.80
N PRO A 155 14.94 12.45 9.56
CA PRO A 155 16.30 11.97 9.40
C PRO A 155 16.39 10.48 9.73
N LEU A 156 17.16 9.74 8.94
CA LEU A 156 17.47 8.34 9.18
C LEU A 156 18.93 8.23 9.62
N ARG A 157 19.20 7.31 10.55
CA ARG A 157 20.57 6.96 10.95
C ARG A 157 20.96 5.68 10.25
N ALA A 158 22.12 5.68 9.62
CA ALA A 158 22.71 4.50 9.00
C ALA A 158 24.13 4.32 9.52
N ARG A 159 24.51 3.08 9.84
CA ARG A 159 25.90 2.74 10.12
C ARG A 159 26.66 2.58 8.81
N GLN A 160 27.97 2.74 8.85
CA GLN A 160 28.81 2.59 7.66
C GLN A 160 28.75 1.19 7.07
N GLU A 161 28.51 0.14 7.88
CA GLU A 161 28.47 -1.24 7.41
C GLU A 161 27.12 -1.65 6.82
N GLU A 162 26.07 -0.83 6.99
CA GLU A 162 24.74 -1.11 6.44
C GLU A 162 24.77 -1.02 4.92
N LEU A 163 23.99 -1.88 4.26
CA LEU A 163 23.87 -1.87 2.81
C LEU A 163 22.97 -0.72 2.35
N LEU A 164 23.28 -0.13 1.19
CA LEU A 164 22.45 0.91 0.57
C LEU A 164 20.97 0.48 0.49
N LEU A 165 20.71 -0.75 0.04
CA LEU A 165 19.37 -1.30 -0.08
C LEU A 165 18.62 -1.35 1.26
N GLU A 166 19.30 -1.65 2.37
CA GLU A 166 18.70 -1.68 3.71
C GLU A 166 18.31 -0.28 4.19
N VAL A 167 19.13 0.72 3.88
CA VAL A 167 18.81 2.12 4.17
C VAL A 167 17.60 2.59 3.35
N LEU A 168 17.59 2.28 2.04
CA LEU A 168 16.47 2.61 1.15
C LEU A 168 15.18 1.88 1.55
N ALA A 169 15.27 0.65 2.07
CA ALA A 169 14.11 -0.10 2.55
C ALA A 169 13.41 0.57 3.76
N ARG A 170 14.15 1.41 4.51
CA ARG A 170 13.61 2.18 5.64
C ARG A 170 12.92 3.48 5.22
N PHE A 171 12.88 3.79 3.92
CA PHE A 171 12.19 4.97 3.42
C PHE A 171 10.68 4.87 3.61
N GLN A 172 10.11 5.99 4.01
CA GLN A 172 8.69 6.16 4.31
C GLN A 172 8.05 7.13 3.31
N ARG A 173 6.78 6.87 2.97
CA ARG A 173 5.98 7.78 2.15
C ARG A 173 5.69 9.07 2.91
N GLY A 174 5.68 10.19 2.19
CA GLY A 174 5.31 11.51 2.73
C GLY A 174 6.42 12.26 3.49
N TYR A 175 7.56 11.63 3.73
CA TYR A 175 8.74 12.25 4.34
C TYR A 175 9.88 12.37 3.33
N LYS A 176 10.82 13.31 3.54
CA LYS A 176 12.15 13.33 2.92
C LYS A 176 13.16 12.87 3.97
N HIS A 177 14.08 11.99 3.59
CA HIS A 177 14.97 11.28 4.50
C HIS A 177 16.43 11.70 4.29
N PRO A 178 16.90 12.78 4.94
CA PRO A 178 18.34 13.00 5.05
C PRO A 178 18.95 11.85 5.86
N VAL A 179 20.03 11.25 5.36
CA VAL A 179 20.65 10.08 5.98
C VAL A 179 21.93 10.52 6.67
N HIS A 180 21.98 10.30 7.99
CA HIS A 180 23.13 10.58 8.82
C HIS A 180 23.93 9.29 8.96
N ILE A 181 25.14 9.29 8.42
CA ILE A 181 26.06 8.16 8.50
C ILE A 181 26.88 8.35 9.78
N GLU A 182 26.77 7.40 10.71
CA GLU A 182 27.55 7.37 11.95
C GLU A 182 28.72 6.40 11.78
N GLY A 183 29.96 6.91 11.82
CA GLY A 183 31.18 6.11 11.89
C GLY A 183 31.66 5.91 13.33
N ASN A 184 32.50 4.89 13.56
CA ASN A 184 33.09 4.58 14.88
C ASN A 184 33.97 5.72 15.47
N GLY A 185 34.27 6.77 14.71
CA GLY A 185 35.03 7.94 15.16
C GLY A 185 34.48 9.25 14.61
N SER A 186 33.49 9.84 15.29
CA SER A 186 33.07 11.26 15.27
C SER A 186 32.64 11.95 13.97
N GLU A 187 32.95 11.47 12.77
CA GLU A 187 32.48 12.09 11.53
C GLU A 187 31.02 11.70 11.24
N LYS A 188 30.11 12.63 11.51
CA LYS A 188 28.70 12.54 11.10
C LYS A 188 28.56 13.15 9.72
N ARG A 189 28.47 12.31 8.69
CA ARG A 189 28.19 12.77 7.32
C ARG A 189 26.68 12.77 7.08
N ILE A 190 26.15 13.86 6.58
CA ILE A 190 24.74 13.96 6.17
C ILE A 190 24.71 13.83 4.66
N VAL A 191 23.97 12.84 4.17
CA VAL A 191 23.79 12.54 2.75
C VAL A 191 22.35 12.81 2.37
N ASP A 192 22.14 13.47 1.23
CA ASP A 192 20.79 13.68 0.70
C ASP A 192 20.25 12.35 0.13
N GLU A 193 18.97 12.11 0.35
CA GLU A 193 18.22 11.02 -0.25
C GLU A 193 18.43 10.86 -1.76
N ASN A 194 18.50 11.97 -2.50
CA ASN A 194 18.66 11.95 -3.95
C ASN A 194 20.02 11.37 -4.38
N GLU A 195 21.07 11.57 -3.57
CA GLU A 195 22.40 11.03 -3.80
C GLU A 195 22.39 9.51 -3.65
N LEU A 196 21.72 9.00 -2.61
CA LEU A 196 21.53 7.56 -2.41
C LEU A 196 20.71 6.91 -3.52
N LEU A 197 19.64 7.58 -3.98
CA LEU A 197 18.83 7.11 -5.11
C LEU A 197 19.63 7.12 -6.42
N HIS A 198 20.48 8.14 -6.64
CA HIS A 198 21.35 8.20 -7.81
C HIS A 198 22.37 7.06 -7.82
N ALA A 199 23.04 6.80 -6.69
CA ALA A 199 23.97 5.68 -6.56
C ALA A 199 23.29 4.33 -6.80
N TYR A 200 22.03 4.18 -6.36
CA TYR A 200 21.25 2.97 -6.59
C TYR A 200 20.87 2.77 -8.07
N PHE A 201 20.31 3.79 -8.72
CA PHE A 201 19.74 3.66 -10.07
C PHE A 201 20.75 3.86 -11.20
N THR A 202 21.66 4.82 -11.04
CA THR A 202 22.63 5.20 -12.07
C THR A 202 23.90 4.37 -11.92
N GLU A 203 24.46 4.31 -10.72
CA GLU A 203 25.73 3.64 -10.46
C GLU A 203 25.57 2.13 -10.19
N LYS A 204 24.34 1.65 -10.03
CA LYS A 204 23.98 0.23 -9.78
C LYS A 204 24.66 -0.37 -8.55
N ARG A 205 24.98 0.46 -7.55
CA ARG A 205 25.65 0.08 -6.29
C ARG A 205 24.67 -0.55 -5.28
N VAL A 206 23.91 -1.56 -5.70
CA VAL A 206 22.77 -2.12 -4.94
C VAL A 206 23.20 -2.75 -3.61
N MET A 207 24.38 -3.38 -3.60
CA MET A 207 24.91 -4.16 -2.46
C MET A 207 26.16 -3.53 -1.84
N GLU A 208 26.42 -2.24 -2.13
CA GLU A 208 27.53 -1.55 -1.49
C GLU A 208 27.15 -1.05 -0.09
N LYS A 209 28.17 -0.96 0.76
CA LYS A 209 28.03 -0.42 2.11
C LYS A 209 27.98 1.10 2.07
N MET A 210 27.27 1.67 3.04
CA MET A 210 27.12 3.13 3.16
C MET A 210 28.46 3.86 3.33
N GLY A 211 29.46 3.23 3.95
CA GLY A 211 30.81 3.79 4.03
C GLY A 211 31.48 3.89 2.66
N ASP A 212 31.45 2.80 1.89
CA ASP A 212 32.19 2.67 0.62
C ASP A 212 31.67 3.58 -0.50
N LEU A 213 30.38 3.97 -0.44
CA LEU A 213 29.77 4.90 -1.39
C LEU A 213 30.50 6.25 -1.48
N PHE A 214 31.14 6.68 -0.39
CA PHE A 214 31.64 8.06 -0.25
C PHE A 214 33.13 8.17 0.07
N TYR A 215 33.87 7.05 0.04
CA TYR A 215 35.34 7.01 0.11
C TYR A 215 36.00 6.96 -1.28
N THR A 216 35.24 7.06 -2.38
CA THR A 216 35.78 7.05 -3.76
C THR A 216 36.15 8.45 -4.30
N TYR A 217 36.13 9.50 -3.47
CA TYR A 217 36.57 10.86 -3.84
C TYR A 217 37.50 11.45 -2.79
#